data_AF-A0A961GJR2-F1
#
_entry.id   AF-A0A961GJR2-F1
#
_cell.length_a   1.000
_cell.length_b   1.000
_cell.length_c   1.000
_cell.angle_alpha   90.00
_cell.angle_beta   90.00
_cell.angle_gamma   90.00
#
_symmetry.space_group_name_H-M   'P 1'
#
loop_
_entity.id
_entity.type
_entity.pdbx_description
1 polymer ?
#
loop_
_entity_poly.entity_id
_entity_poly.type
_entity_poly.pdbx_seq_one_letter_code
_entity_poly.pdbx_strand_id
1 'polypeptide(L)' 'MSEPRRIDRTDIEAKFRELQGEVDDVQEEATNIAVTVGAIVAVVVVVAAFVIGRRRGNRSRTFVEIRRL' A
#
# COMPACT_ATOMS: atom_id res chain seq x y z
N MET A 1 1.70 12.67 -48.92
CA MET A 1 3.08 12.56 -48.39
C MET A 1 3.25 13.67 -47.39
N SER A 2 3.41 13.36 -46.10
CA SER A 2 3.62 14.38 -45.06
C SER A 2 5.06 14.87 -45.15
N GLU A 3 5.27 16.15 -45.44
CA GLU A 3 6.60 16.76 -45.39
C GLU A 3 7.11 16.74 -43.94
N PRO A 4 8.41 16.46 -43.72
CA PRO A 4 9.00 16.49 -42.39
C PRO A 4 8.99 17.93 -41.88
N ARG A 5 7.99 18.25 -41.07
CA ARG A 5 7.90 19.54 -40.38
C ARG A 5 9.11 19.65 -39.45
N ARG A 6 9.81 20.79 -39.50
CA ARG A 6 10.90 21.08 -38.57
C ARG A 6 10.35 20.99 -37.15
N ILE A 7 10.99 20.18 -36.32
CA ILE A 7 10.64 20.05 -34.89
C ILE A 7 11.31 21.21 -34.17
N ASP A 8 10.51 22.07 -33.55
CA ASP A 8 11.01 23.17 -32.73
C ASP A 8 11.09 22.75 -31.26
N ARG A 9 11.86 23.53 -30.47
CA ARG A 9 12.06 23.26 -29.03
C ARG A 9 10.72 23.16 -28.27
N THR A 10 9.73 23.96 -28.67
CA THR A 10 8.40 23.96 -28.08
C THR A 10 7.64 22.65 -28.30
N ASP A 11 7.84 22.00 -29.44
CA ASP A 11 7.23 20.69 -29.74
C ASP A 11 7.78 19.60 -28.80
N ILE A 12 9.09 19.63 -28.55
CA ILE A 12 9.74 18.72 -27.59
C ILE A 12 9.26 18.98 -26.17
N GLU A 13 9.18 20.25 -25.75
CA GLU A 13 8.72 20.61 -24.41
C GLU A 13 7.24 20.27 -24.19
N ALA A 14 6.40 20.40 -25.22
CA ALA A 14 5.01 19.97 -25.19
C ALA A 14 4.90 18.44 -25.02
N LYS A 15 5.66 17.68 -25.82
CA LYS A 15 5.68 16.20 -25.71
C LYS A 15 6.27 15.71 -24.39
N PHE A 16 7.30 16.37 -23.89
CA PHE A 16 7.91 16.03 -22.60
C PHE A 16 6.99 16.34 -21.43
N ARG A 17 6.16 17.40 -21.51
CA ARG A 17 5.11 17.68 -20.52
C ARG A 17 3.96 16.68 -20.58
N GLU A 18 3.53 16.31 -21.78
CA GLU A 18 2.49 15.28 -22.00
C GLU A 18 2.91 13.95 -21.37
N LEU A 19 4.16 13.51 -21.61
CA LEU A 19 4.69 12.27 -21.04
C LEU A 19 4.90 12.35 -19.52
N GLN A 20 5.33 13.50 -18.98
CA GLN A 20 5.46 13.67 -17.53
C GLN A 20 4.11 13.60 -16.81
N GLY A 21 3.06 14.25 -17.35
CA GLY A 21 1.72 14.19 -16.74
C GLY A 21 1.21 12.75 -16.61
N GLU A 22 1.36 11.95 -17.67
CA GLU A 22 0.98 10.53 -17.65
C GLU A 22 1.83 9.71 -16.65
N VAL A 23 3.13 10.02 -16.53
CA VAL A 23 4.02 9.34 -15.57
C VAL A 23 3.69 9.72 -14.13
N ASP A 24 3.37 10.98 -13.86
CA ASP A 24 2.99 11.47 -12.53
C ASP A 24 1.66 10.82 -12.09
N ASP A 25 0.67 10.75 -12.99
CA ASP A 25 -0.61 10.09 -12.73
C ASP A 25 -0.43 8.60 -12.40
N VAL A 26 0.37 7.88 -13.19
CA VAL A 26 0.68 6.46 -12.95
C VAL A 26 1.46 6.25 -11.64
N GLN A 27 2.36 7.17 -11.31
CA GLN A 27 3.15 7.09 -10.08
C GLN A 27 2.29 7.34 -8.83
N GLU A 28 1.37 8.30 -8.90
CA GLU A 28 0.42 8.59 -7.83
C GLU A 28 -0.56 7.41 -7.62
N GLU A 29 -1.07 6.83 -8.72
CA GLU A 29 -1.93 5.64 -8.65
C GLU A 29 -1.19 4.42 -8.06
N ALA A 30 0.02 4.14 -8.54
CA ALA A 30 0.84 3.03 -8.04
C ALA A 30 1.19 3.21 -6.55
N THR A 31 1.48 4.44 -6.14
CA THR A 31 1.78 4.77 -4.73
C THR A 31 0.54 4.55 -3.86
N ASN A 32 -0.63 5.02 -4.29
CA ASN A 32 -1.89 4.83 -3.57
C ASN A 32 -2.28 3.35 -3.44
N ILE A 33 -2.10 2.56 -4.50
CA ILE A 33 -2.33 1.11 -4.46
C ILE A 33 -1.37 0.43 -3.49
N ALA A 34 -0.06 0.73 -3.56
CA ALA A 34 0.95 0.13 -2.71
C ALA A 34 0.71 0.43 -1.22
N VAL A 35 0.38 1.68 -0.88
CA VAL A 35 0.05 2.10 0.49
C VAL A 35 -1.20 1.38 0.99
N THR A 36 -2.25 1.31 0.16
CA THR A 36 -3.52 0.64 0.52
C THR A 36 -3.30 -0.84 0.80
N VAL A 37 -2.61 -1.55 -0.09
CA VAL A 37 -2.28 -2.97 0.07
C VAL A 37 -1.43 -3.19 1.31
N GLY A 38 -0.42 -2.34 1.53
CA GLY A 38 0.44 -2.40 2.71
C GLY A 38 -0.33 -2.25 4.02
N ALA A 39 -1.28 -1.31 4.07
CA ALA A 39 -2.14 -1.11 5.24
C ALA A 39 -3.01 -2.33 5.54
N ILE A 40 -3.60 -2.94 4.51
CA ILE A 40 -4.41 -4.16 4.66
C ILE A 40 -3.55 -5.31 5.20
N VAL A 41 -2.37 -5.53 4.63
CA VAL A 41 -1.44 -6.58 5.08
C VAL A 41 -1.05 -6.37 6.54
N ALA A 42 -0.74 -5.13 6.94
CA ALA A 42 -0.39 -4.80 8.32
C ALA A 42 -1.53 -5.14 9.30
N VAL A 43 -2.77 -4.79 8.97
CA VAL A 43 -3.95 -5.13 9.79
C VAL A 43 -4.12 -6.65 9.91
N VAL A 44 -3.98 -7.38 8.81
CA VAL A 44 -4.07 -8.85 8.81
C VAL A 44 -3.02 -9.47 9.72
N VAL A 45 -1.77 -8.98 9.68
CA VAL A 45 -0.69 -9.46 10.55
C VAL A 45 -1.03 -9.24 12.03
N VAL A 46 -1.52 -8.05 12.39
CA VAL A 46 -1.93 -7.74 13.77
C VAL A 46 -3.06 -8.64 14.24
N VAL A 47 -4.09 -8.85 13.41
CA VAL A 47 -5.21 -9.74 13.72
C VAL A 47 -4.72 -11.18 13.89
N ALA A 48 -3.86 -11.67 13.00
CA ALA A 48 -3.30 -13.01 13.09
C ALA A 48 -2.51 -13.19 14.40
N ALA A 49 -1.63 -12.25 14.73
CA ALA A 49 -0.86 -12.26 15.97
C ALA A 49 -1.77 -12.27 17.21
N PHE A 50 -2.82 -11.44 17.22
CA PHE A 50 -3.81 -11.39 18.30
C PHE A 50 -4.56 -12.71 18.47
N VAL A 51 -5.04 -13.31 17.37
CA VAL A 51 -5.78 -14.58 17.40
C VAL A 51 -4.90 -15.72 17.93
N ILE A 52 -3.65 -15.79 17.46
CA ILE A 52 -2.67 -16.79 17.93
C ILE A 52 -2.40 -16.60 19.43
N GLY A 53 -2.12 -15.37 19.85
CA GLY A 53 -1.89 -15.02 21.26
C GLY A 53 -3.09 -15.34 22.14
N ARG A 54 -4.30 -14.94 21.73
CA ARG A 54 -5.56 -15.23 22.44
C ARG A 54 -5.80 -16.72 22.59
N ARG A 55 -5.57 -17.51 21.54
CA ARG A 55 -5.78 -18.97 21.56
C ARG A 55 -4.81 -19.65 22.51
N ARG A 56 -3.56 -19.20 22.57
CA ARG A 56 -2.53 -19.74 23.48
C ARG A 56 -2.78 -19.32 24.93
N GLY A 57 -3.11 -18.05 25.17
CA GLY A 57 -3.43 -17.54 26.50
C GLY A 57 -4.64 -18.23 27.14
N ASN A 58 -5.67 -18.57 26.36
CA ASN A 58 -6.83 -19.30 26.86
C ASN A 58 -6.51 -20.73 27.32
N ARG A 59 -5.49 -21.39 26.73
CA ARG A 59 -5.07 -22.74 27.14
C ARG A 59 -4.26 -22.75 28.44
N SER A 60 -3.62 -21.62 28.78
CA SER A 60 -2.76 -21.49 29.97
C SER A 60 -3.48 -20.83 31.15
N ARG A 61 -4.83 -20.84 31.19
CA ARG A 61 -5.57 -20.25 32.31
C ARG A 61 -5.28 -21.03 33.60
N THR A 62 -4.56 -20.39 34.51
CA THR A 62 -4.39 -20.87 35.89
C THR A 62 -5.72 -20.71 36.61
N PHE A 63 -6.34 -21.83 36.97
CA PHE A 63 -7.49 -21.82 37.87
C PHE A 63 -6.98 -21.53 39.28
N VAL A 64 -7.39 -20.39 39.84
CA VAL A 64 -7.10 -20.07 41.24
C VAL A 64 -8.35 -20.46 42.04
N GLU A 65 -8.25 -21.54 42.80
CA GLU A 65 -9.27 -21.85 43.81
C GLU A 65 -9.21 -20.78 44.90
N ILE A 66 -10.25 -19.96 44.98
CA ILE A 66 -10.39 -18.97 46.04
C ILE A 66 -10.72 -19.73 47.32
N ARG A 67 -9.70 -20.02 48.13
CA ARG A 67 -9.90 -20.53 49.48
C ARG A 67 -10.26 -19.37 50.39
N ARG A 68 -11.52 -19.32 50.83
CA ARG A 68 -11.92 -18.43 51.92
C ARG A 68 -11.43 -19.05 53.22
N LEU A 69 -10.55 -18.33 53.92
CA LEU A 69 -10.17 -18.60 55.31
C LEU A 69 -11.24 -18.03 56.24
#